data_AF-A0A2C1JV22-F1
#
_entry.id   AF-A0A2C1JV22-F1
#
_cell.length_a   1.000
_cell.length_b   1.000
_cell.length_c   1.000
_cell.angle_alpha   90.00
_cell.angle_beta   90.00
_cell.angle_gamma   90.00
#
_symmetry.space_group_name_H-M   'P 1'
#
loop_
_entity.id
_entity.type
_entity.pdbx_description
1 polymer ?
#
loop_
_entity_poly.entity_id
_entity_poly.type
_entity_poly.pdbx_seq_one_letter_code
_entity_poly.pdbx_strand_id
1 'polypeptide(L)' 'MRNIRYLIQDEFQANQVADDLKVQLNINRMETISITSVESRNEVIVQIPEANESVEEVLSGFMRGYQKGMILE' A
#
# COMPACT_ATOMS: atom_id res chain seq x y z
N MET A 1 13.84 -5.52 3.93
CA MET A 1 12.66 -4.70 3.58
C MET A 1 12.30 -5.06 2.16
N ARG A 2 11.05 -5.45 1.90
CA ARG A 2 10.57 -5.79 0.55
C ARG A 2 9.60 -4.74 0.03
N ASN A 3 9.50 -4.62 -1.29
CA ASN A 3 8.61 -3.65 -1.91
C ASN A 3 7.36 -4.36 -2.44
N ILE A 4 6.20 -3.82 -2.10
CA ILE A 4 4.93 -4.23 -2.69
C ILE A 4 4.40 -3.05 -3.48
N ARG A 5 4.14 -3.27 -4.76
CA ARG A 5 3.68 -2.22 -5.67
C ARG A 5 2.25 -2.50 -6.07
N TYR A 6 1.38 -1.55 -5.82
CA TYR A 6 -0.04 -1.63 -6.09
C TYR A 6 -0.40 -0.69 -7.24
N LEU A 7 -0.93 -1.26 -8.32
CA LEU A 7 -1.53 -0.48 -9.40
C LEU A 7 -2.95 -0.12 -8.99
N ILE A 8 -3.25 1.17 -8.92
CA ILE A 8 -4.52 1.68 -8.44
C ILE A 8 -5.54 1.73 -9.59
N GLN A 9 -6.81 1.45 -9.29
CA GLN A 9 -7.92 1.58 -10.22
C GLN A 9 -8.03 3.05 -10.68
N ASP A 10 -8.43 3.27 -11.92
CA ASP A 10 -8.38 4.59 -12.55
C ASP A 10 -9.41 5.59 -11.97
N GLU A 11 -10.38 5.09 -11.20
CA GLU A 11 -11.34 5.91 -10.45
C GLU A 11 -10.75 6.52 -9.17
N PHE A 12 -9.58 6.03 -8.71
CA PHE A 12 -8.89 6.55 -7.53
C PHE A 12 -7.54 7.15 -7.91
N GLN A 13 -7.08 8.08 -7.07
CA GLN A 13 -5.75 8.69 -7.21
C GLN A 13 -4.79 8.05 -6.19
N ALA A 14 -3.61 7.61 -6.67
CA ALA A 14 -2.64 6.92 -5.84
C ALA A 14 -2.14 7.73 -4.63
N ASN A 15 -2.09 9.06 -4.72
CA ASN A 15 -1.75 9.93 -3.59
C ASN A 15 -2.80 9.85 -2.47
N GLN A 16 -4.10 9.92 -2.81
CA GLN A 16 -5.20 9.80 -1.86
C GLN A 16 -5.21 8.41 -1.21
N VAL A 17 -5.08 7.35 -2.02
CA VAL A 17 -5.01 5.97 -1.51
C VAL A 17 -3.81 5.77 -0.60
N ALA A 18 -2.66 6.37 -0.92
CA ALA A 18 -1.47 6.30 -0.08
C ALA A 18 -1.67 7.01 1.27
N ASP A 19 -2.35 8.16 1.28
CA ASP A 19 -2.65 8.89 2.52
C ASP A 19 -3.66 8.14 3.39
N ASP A 20 -4.73 7.59 2.80
CA ASP A 20 -5.69 6.76 3.51
C ASP A 20 -5.04 5.49 4.07
N LEU A 21 -4.13 4.87 3.31
CA LEU A 21 -3.37 3.72 3.77
C LEU A 21 -2.46 4.07 4.95
N LYS A 22 -1.80 5.23 4.94
CA LYS A 22 -1.00 5.70 6.10
C LYS A 22 -1.87 5.81 7.36
N VAL A 23 -3.10 6.33 7.23
CA VAL A 23 -4.04 6.40 8.36
C VAL A 23 -4.34 5.00 8.90
N GLN A 24 -4.64 4.04 8.03
CA GLN A 24 -4.91 2.66 8.44
C GLN A 24 -3.73 2.00 9.15
N LEU A 25 -2.51 2.17 8.63
CA LEU A 25 -1.31 1.59 9.27
C LEU A 25 -1.02 2.24 10.62
N ASN A 26 -1.23 3.56 10.74
CA ASN A 26 -1.09 4.27 12.02
C ASN A 26 -2.08 3.77 13.08
N ILE A 27 -3.33 3.52 12.71
CA ILE A 27 -4.34 2.92 13.61
C ILE A 27 -3.87 1.54 14.10
N ASN A 28 -3.25 0.75 13.23
CA ASN A 28 -2.71 -0.57 13.54
C ASN A 28 -1.32 -0.54 14.22
N ARG A 29 -0.79 0.65 14.56
CA ARG A 29 0.54 0.85 15.17
C ARG A 29 1.69 0.28 14.34
N MET A 30 1.56 0.32 13.02
CA MET A 30 2.54 -0.22 12.07
C MET A 30 3.45 0.90 11.53
N GLU A 31 4.21 1.54 12.43
CA GLU A 31 4.99 2.75 12.13
C GLU A 31 6.26 2.50 11.28
N THR A 32 6.67 1.24 11.14
CA THR A 32 7.90 0.86 10.40
C THR A 32 7.70 0.70 8.90
N ILE A 33 6.48 0.96 8.40
CA ILE A 33 6.11 0.81 7.00
C ILE A 33 6.26 2.15 6.29
N SER A 34 6.97 2.14 5.16
CA SER A 34 7.07 3.32 4.30
C SER A 34 6.08 3.21 3.14
N ILE A 35 5.36 4.30 2.85
CA ILE A 35 4.40 4.39 1.75
C ILE A 35 4.78 5.55 0.83
N THR A 36 4.90 5.26 -0.46
CA THR A 36 5.22 6.24 -1.50
C THR A 36 4.21 6.11 -2.64
N SER A 37 3.56 7.21 -3.03
CA SER A 37 2.72 7.27 -4.23
C SER A 37 3.52 7.71 -5.46
N VAL A 38 3.26 7.08 -6.60
CA VAL A 38 3.82 7.44 -7.91
C VAL A 38 2.68 7.83 -8.83
N GLU A 39 2.36 9.12 -8.86
CA GLU A 39 1.21 9.68 -9.61
C GLU A 39 1.29 9.43 -11.11
N SER A 40 2.50 9.51 -11.70
CA SER A 40 2.71 9.29 -13.14
C SER A 40 2.33 7.88 -13.61
N ARG A 41 2.20 6.92 -12.69
CA ARG A 41 1.83 5.52 -12.95
C ARG A 41 0.57 5.08 -12.22
N ASN A 42 -0.09 5.99 -11.49
CA ASN A 42 -1.17 5.70 -10.55
C ASN A 42 -0.86 4.48 -9.66
N GLU A 43 0.27 4.54 -8.95
CA GLU A 43 0.82 3.41 -8.21
C GLU A 43 1.12 3.78 -6.75
N VAL A 44 0.94 2.83 -5.83
CA VAL A 44 1.37 2.93 -4.43
C VAL A 44 2.43 1.88 -4.14
N ILE A 45 3.59 2.33 -3.68
CA ILE A 45 4.71 1.48 -3.25
C ILE A 45 4.70 1.42 -1.72
N VAL A 46 4.64 0.21 -1.19
CA VAL A 46 4.68 -0.06 0.24
C VAL A 46 5.92 -0.86 0.58
N GLN A 47 6.74 -0.35 1.49
CA GLN A 47 7.96 -1.02 1.94
C GLN A 47 7.73 -1.60 3.32
N ILE A 48 7.80 -2.93 3.42
CA ILE A 48 7.53 -3.65 4.67
C ILE A 48 8.76 -4.44 5.14
N PRO A 49 8.91 -4.66 6.45
CA PRO A 49 9.86 -5.65 6.98
C PRO A 49 9.64 -7.02 6.34
N GLU A 50 10.69 -7.81 6.21
CA GLU A 50 10.55 -9.17 5.68
C GLU A 50 9.68 -10.03 6.59
N ALA A 51 8.83 -10.87 5.99
CA ALA A 51 7.96 -11.83 6.68
C ALA A 51 7.09 -11.23 7.80
N ASN A 52 6.34 -10.17 7.51
CA ASN A 52 5.37 -9.60 8.44
C ASN A 52 3.92 -9.91 8.01
N GLU A 53 3.43 -11.09 8.38
CA GLU A 53 2.09 -11.58 8.00
C GLU A 53 0.96 -10.63 8.41
N SER A 54 1.05 -10.02 9.59
CA SER A 54 0.03 -9.09 10.08
C SER A 54 -0.09 -7.85 9.19
N VAL A 55 1.05 -7.33 8.71
CA VAL A 55 1.07 -6.19 7.79
C VAL A 55 0.49 -6.60 6.44
N GLU A 56 0.88 -7.76 5.93
CA GLU A 56 0.39 -8.26 4.64
C GLU A 56 -1.12 -8.47 4.64
N GLU A 57 -1.70 -8.92 5.75
CA GLU A 57 -3.15 -9.06 5.91
C GLU A 57 -3.86 -7.70 5.86
N VAL A 58 -3.38 -6.70 6.61
CA VAL A 58 -3.94 -5.35 6.61
C VAL A 58 -3.84 -4.71 5.22
N LEU A 59 -2.68 -4.82 4.56
CA LEU A 59 -2.48 -4.30 3.21
C LEU A 59 -3.40 -4.99 2.21
N SER A 60 -3.49 -6.32 2.24
CA SER A 60 -4.36 -7.09 1.34
C SER A 60 -5.83 -6.76 1.54
N GLY A 61 -6.27 -6.60 2.79
CA GLY A 61 -7.64 -6.22 3.13
C GLY A 61 -8.00 -4.84 2.61
N PHE A 62 -7.15 -3.85 2.89
CA PHE A 62 -7.37 -2.47 2.46
C PHE A 62 -7.28 -2.31 0.94
N MET A 63 -6.21 -2.81 0.31
CA MET A 63 -5.95 -2.59 -1.12
C MET A 63 -6.91 -3.33 -2.03
N ARG A 64 -7.64 -4.35 -1.55
CA ARG A 64 -8.62 -5.11 -2.36
C ARG A 64 -9.67 -4.22 -3.05
N GLY A 65 -10.07 -3.12 -2.41
CA GLY A 65 -11.01 -2.15 -2.98
C GLY A 65 -10.41 -1.16 -3.96
N TYR A 66 -9.09 -0.93 -3.88
CA TYR A 66 -8.41 0.14 -4.62
C TYR A 66 -7.51 -0.35 -5.75
N GLN A 67 -7.00 -1.58 -5.67
CA GLN A 67 -6.03 -2.09 -6.62
C GLN A 67 -6.70 -2.73 -7.84
N LYS A 68 -6.07 -2.60 -9.01
CA LYS A 68 -6.34 -3.40 -10.22
C LYS A 68 -5.24 -4.42 -10.50
N GLY A 69 -4.11 -4.32 -9.80
CA GLY A 69 -2.99 -5.25 -9.91
C GLY A 69 -1.96 -5.04 -8.80
N MET A 70 -1.13 -6.06 -8.59
CA MET A 70 -0.05 -6.06 -7.59
C MET A 70 1.22 -6.66 -8.20
N ILE A 71 2.36 -6.05 -7.91
CA ILE A 71 3.70 -6.53 -8.29
C ILE A 71 4.48 -6.73 -6.99
N LEU A 72 5.02 -7.94 -6.81
CA LEU A 72 5.85 -8.31 -5.65
C LEU A 72 7.32 -8.30 -6.10
N GLU A 73 8.15 -7.47 -5.44
CA GLU A 73 9.61 -7.35 -5.70
C GLU A 73 10.42 -7.55 -4.40
#